data_AF-A0A813F8V8-F1
#
_entry.id   AF-A0A813F8V8-F1
#
_cell.length_a   1.000
_cell.length_b   1.000
_cell.length_c   1.000
_cell.angle_alpha   90.00
_cell.angle_beta   90.00
_cell.angle_gamma   90.00
#
_symmetry.space_group_name_H-M   'P 1'
#
loop_
_entity.id
_entity.type
_entity.pdbx_description
1 polymer ?
#
loop_
_entity_poly.entity_id
_entity_poly.type
_entity_poly.pdbx_seq_one_letter_code
_entity_poly.pdbx_strand_id
1 'polypeptide(L)'
;EKTNRGTFTKSWDGHWRFRAMLPITVEYKLVIPYPDIWDWPEMTNRSLDLEQKKKHHNTAYVKMEFGRRFQEIRWCREELSTCRQPGCCKLTFNGQPNEYCSRSCKARGAPDITPIPFELGGTHCGLLAFYYPGKQEHCDVLCGAGFLGNFYDVKMCGSELQVSPKLRSYKALCFRTAESAFQALKFWSMAEEFQDLTGDQAFKRTRDLEKHGCPVDSSYSGYGNNWNAMLTVLRAKFTPGSLLAKALQLTDPAFLLEHNPQTGRDKTWSDNGDGSGLNWLGLQLMLIRDQICGHSGKPQSWTSKLRPLFNVDTGLPLNDRWQSAVQQASATLNSQPPA
;
A
#
# COMPACT_ATOMS: atom_id res chain seq x y z
N GLU A 1 25.25 35.59 15.42
CA GLU A 1 25.46 34.35 14.65
C GLU A 1 26.17 33.34 15.53
N LYS A 2 25.66 32.11 15.67
CA LYS A 2 26.37 31.02 16.35
C LYS A 2 26.61 29.93 15.31
N THR A 3 27.85 29.79 14.88
CA THR A 3 28.30 28.73 13.96
C THR A 3 28.54 27.45 14.77
N ASN A 4 27.79 26.38 14.47
CA ASN A 4 28.00 25.07 15.10
C ASN A 4 28.92 24.24 14.21
N ARG A 5 30.03 23.75 14.77
CA ARG A 5 30.97 22.85 14.08
C ARG A 5 30.55 21.39 14.30
N GLY A 6 30.67 20.57 13.26
CA GLY A 6 30.44 19.13 13.32
C GLY A 6 31.44 18.35 12.47
N THR A 7 31.50 17.05 12.70
CA THR A 7 32.39 16.09 12.01
C THR A 7 31.59 15.09 11.20
N PHE A 8 32.05 14.82 9.98
CA PHE A 8 31.58 13.69 9.18
C PHE A 8 32.48 12.47 9.41
N THR A 9 31.87 11.29 9.52
CA THR A 9 32.57 10.00 9.59
C THR A 9 31.96 9.03 8.59
N LYS A 10 32.79 8.40 7.76
CA LYS A 10 32.39 7.33 6.84
C LYS A 10 32.51 5.98 7.55
N SER A 11 31.45 5.17 7.55
CA SER A 11 31.51 3.80 8.06
C SER A 11 31.98 2.83 6.99
N TRP A 12 32.43 1.65 7.43
CA TRP A 12 32.96 0.58 6.58
C TRP A 12 31.95 0.06 5.54
N ASP A 13 30.66 0.26 5.76
CA ASP A 13 29.56 -0.08 4.85
C ASP A 13 29.20 1.04 3.85
N GLY A 14 30.01 2.09 3.76
CA GLY A 14 29.84 3.18 2.80
C GLY A 14 28.90 4.31 3.23
N HIS A 15 28.27 4.22 4.40
CA HIS A 15 27.40 5.30 4.91
C HIS A 15 28.21 6.45 5.52
N TRP A 16 27.69 7.67 5.38
CA TRP A 16 28.23 8.86 6.04
C TRP A 16 27.35 9.27 7.22
N ARG A 17 27.97 9.55 8.37
CA ARG A 17 27.32 10.12 9.55
C ARG A 17 27.85 11.51 9.82
N PHE A 18 26.96 12.45 10.11
CA PHE A 18 27.32 13.79 10.59
C PHE A 18 27.00 13.90 12.07
N ARG A 19 27.97 14.33 12.87
CA ARG A 19 27.78 14.60 14.31
C ARG A 19 28.15 16.05 14.58
N ALA A 20 27.18 16.83 15.04
CA ALA A 20 27.40 18.19 15.53
C ALA A 20 26.95 18.29 17.00
N MET A 21 27.64 19.10 17.80
CA MET A 21 27.17 19.41 19.15
C MET A 21 26.07 20.46 19.05
N LEU A 22 24.82 19.99 19.14
CA LEU A 22 23.65 20.82 19.37
C LEU A 22 23.17 20.57 20.82
N PRO A 23 22.51 21.54 21.48
CA PRO A 23 21.85 21.31 22.77
C PRO A 23 20.69 20.30 22.68
N ILE A 24 20.37 19.80 21.49
CA ILE A 24 19.42 18.72 21.22
C ILE A 24 20.07 17.81 20.16
N THR A 25 20.35 16.56 20.49
CA THR A 25 20.89 15.59 19.53
C THR A 25 19.83 15.30 18.46
N VAL A 26 20.09 15.68 17.21
CA VAL A 26 19.26 15.30 16.06
C VAL A 26 20.12 14.45 15.13
N GLU A 27 19.75 13.18 14.97
CA GLU A 27 20.36 12.31 13.95
C GLU A 27 19.72 12.56 12.59
N TYR A 28 20.53 12.90 11.59
CA TYR A 28 20.12 12.92 10.20
C TYR A 28 20.76 11.73 9.47
N LYS A 29 19.94 10.91 8.80
CA LYS A 29 20.41 9.82 7.95
C LYS A 29 20.63 10.36 6.53
N LEU A 30 21.89 10.52 6.14
CA LEU A 30 22.27 10.89 4.77
C LEU A 30 22.42 9.60 3.94
N VAL A 31 21.54 9.39 2.96
CA VAL A 31 21.67 8.31 1.98
C VAL A 31 22.14 8.95 0.67
N ILE A 32 23.39 8.70 0.27
CA ILE A 32 23.95 9.19 -0.99
C ILE A 32 23.75 8.08 -2.03
N PRO A 33 22.94 8.30 -3.09
CA PRO A 33 22.52 7.22 -3.97
C PRO A 33 23.60 6.70 -4.95
N TYR A 34 24.73 7.39 -5.13
CA TYR A 34 25.78 6.96 -6.08
C TYR A 34 27.19 7.37 -5.60
N PRO A 35 27.93 6.49 -4.90
CA PRO A 35 29.31 6.79 -4.49
C PRO A 35 30.32 6.69 -5.65
N ASP A 36 29.98 6.02 -6.74
CA ASP A 36 30.96 5.60 -7.76
C ASP A 36 31.10 6.58 -8.95
N ILE A 37 30.40 7.71 -8.95
CA ILE A 37 30.38 8.66 -10.09
C ILE A 37 31.28 9.89 -9.83
N TRP A 38 31.88 10.01 -8.64
CA TRP A 38 32.68 11.18 -8.28
C TRP A 38 34.02 10.75 -7.67
N ASP A 39 35.10 10.85 -8.44
CA ASP A 39 36.45 10.90 -7.89
C ASP A 39 36.62 12.22 -7.12
N TRP A 40 36.53 12.14 -5.79
CA TRP A 40 36.85 13.27 -4.90
C TRP A 40 38.35 13.24 -4.60
N PRO A 41 39.16 14.23 -5.00
CA PRO A 41 40.52 14.33 -4.52
C PRO A 41 40.50 14.68 -3.04
N GLU A 42 41.10 13.81 -2.23
CA GLU A 42 41.58 13.99 -0.85
C GLU A 42 40.96 15.16 -0.05
N MET A 43 39.77 14.94 0.52
CA MET A 43 39.27 15.76 1.61
C MET A 43 39.75 15.19 2.95
N THR A 44 40.97 15.55 3.34
CA THR A 44 41.40 15.49 4.75
C THR A 44 41.25 16.87 5.38
N ASN A 45 40.47 16.95 6.47
CA ASN A 45 40.38 18.06 7.42
C ASN A 45 40.04 19.47 6.89
N ARG A 46 38.80 19.73 6.45
CA ARG A 46 38.26 21.10 6.42
C ARG A 46 36.82 21.19 6.91
N SER A 47 36.56 22.21 7.73
CA SER A 47 35.28 22.52 8.37
C SER A 47 34.29 23.15 7.38
N LEU A 48 33.03 22.73 7.45
CA LEU A 48 31.91 23.32 6.70
C LEU A 48 31.03 24.15 7.65
N ASP A 49 30.62 25.34 7.20
CA ASP A 49 29.66 26.19 7.90
C ASP A 49 28.25 25.98 7.36
N LEU A 50 27.30 25.71 8.26
CA LEU A 50 25.88 25.59 7.96
C LEU A 50 25.16 26.85 8.45
N GLU A 51 24.55 27.59 7.53
CA GLU A 51 23.76 28.78 7.84
C GLU A 51 22.27 28.45 7.71
N GLN A 52 21.49 28.69 8.78
CA GLN A 52 20.07 28.37 8.83
C GLN A 52 19.25 29.67 8.69
N LYS A 53 18.70 29.95 7.49
CA LYS A 53 17.77 31.08 7.29
C LYS A 53 16.31 30.59 7.37
N LYS A 54 15.55 31.15 8.31
CA LYS A 54 14.11 30.89 8.46
C LYS A 54 13.33 31.60 7.35
N LYS A 55 12.90 30.86 6.32
CA LYS A 55 11.70 31.15 5.52
C LYS A 55 11.22 29.85 4.85
N HIS A 56 10.01 29.44 5.19
CA HIS A 56 9.24 28.26 4.73
C HIS A 56 9.88 26.87 4.93
N HIS A 57 9.04 25.93 5.36
CA HIS A 57 9.43 24.58 5.76
C HIS A 57 10.00 23.78 4.58
N ASN A 58 11.10 23.05 4.84
CA ASN A 58 11.75 22.02 4.01
C ASN A 58 12.83 22.46 3.00
N THR A 59 13.80 23.27 3.43
CA THR A 59 15.06 23.44 2.67
C THR A 59 16.25 23.43 3.63
N ALA A 60 17.23 22.55 3.38
CA ALA A 60 18.54 22.59 4.03
C ALA A 60 19.54 23.17 3.02
N TYR A 61 20.34 24.14 3.47
CA TYR A 61 21.38 24.79 2.66
C TYR A 61 22.73 24.25 3.11
N VAL A 62 23.58 23.81 2.18
CA VAL A 62 24.99 23.54 2.48
C VAL A 62 25.81 24.64 1.81
N LYS A 63 26.50 25.45 2.61
CA LYS A 63 27.42 26.48 2.11
C LYS A 63 28.79 25.83 1.94
N MET A 64 29.29 25.79 0.71
CA MET A 64 30.66 25.33 0.42
C MET A 64 31.45 26.50 -0.15
N GLU A 65 32.54 26.88 0.51
CA GLU A 65 33.48 27.89 -0.01
C GLU A 65 34.54 27.21 -0.87
N PHE A 66 34.43 27.43 -2.18
CA PHE A 66 35.53 27.24 -3.13
C PHE A 66 35.91 28.61 -3.69
N GLY A 67 37.20 28.90 -3.79
CA GLY A 67 37.75 30.21 -4.12
C GLY A 67 36.91 31.03 -5.12
N ARG A 68 36.38 32.16 -4.64
CA ARG A 68 35.76 33.28 -5.37
C ARG A 68 34.77 32.96 -6.50
N ARG A 69 34.10 31.80 -6.51
CA ARG A 69 32.92 31.56 -7.35
C ARG A 69 31.86 30.82 -6.57
N PHE A 70 30.69 31.46 -6.46
CA PHE A 70 29.50 30.87 -5.87
C PHE A 70 28.87 29.90 -6.87
N GLN A 71 28.63 28.66 -6.44
CA GLN A 71 27.73 27.75 -7.16
C GLN A 71 26.51 27.48 -6.28
N GLU A 72 25.33 27.79 -6.82
CA GLU A 72 24.05 27.46 -6.22
C GLU A 72 23.77 25.98 -6.48
N ILE A 73 23.91 25.12 -5.47
CA ILE A 73 23.43 23.74 -5.56
C ILE A 73 21.96 23.75 -5.19
N ARG A 74 21.09 23.88 -6.20
CA ARG A 74 19.68 23.58 -6.01
C ARG A 74 19.52 22.09 -5.87
N TRP A 75 19.14 21.64 -4.68
CA TRP A 75 18.48 20.36 -4.52
C TRP A 75 17.07 20.51 -5.08
N CYS A 76 16.93 20.38 -6.39
CA CYS A 76 15.64 19.98 -6.93
C CYS A 76 15.35 18.61 -6.33
N ARG A 77 14.21 18.48 -5.65
CA ARG A 77 13.66 17.19 -5.27
C ARG A 77 13.24 16.53 -6.59
N GLU A 78 14.22 16.04 -7.35
CA GLU A 78 13.95 15.19 -8.50
C GLU A 78 13.10 14.05 -7.95
N GLU A 79 11.91 13.92 -8.53
CA GLU A 79 10.94 12.93 -8.13
C GLU A 79 11.61 11.56 -8.25
N LEU A 80 12.03 11.01 -7.10
CA LEU A 80 12.66 9.71 -7.05
C LEU A 80 11.69 8.72 -7.71
N SER A 81 12.12 8.17 -8.83
CA SER A 81 11.27 7.30 -9.62
C SER A 81 11.10 5.96 -8.90
N THR A 82 9.85 5.53 -8.76
CA THR A 82 9.50 4.25 -8.16
C THR A 82 9.50 3.14 -9.21
N CYS A 83 9.80 1.93 -8.78
CA CYS A 83 9.76 0.70 -9.54
C CYS A 83 8.46 0.59 -10.33
N ARG A 84 8.59 0.33 -11.63
CA ARG A 84 7.48 0.14 -12.56
C ARG A 84 6.58 -1.04 -12.19
N GLN A 85 7.09 -2.02 -11.45
CA GLN A 85 6.28 -3.14 -10.95
C GLN A 85 5.18 -2.63 -10.01
N PRO A 86 3.88 -2.80 -10.35
CA PRO A 86 2.77 -2.48 -9.46
C PRO A 86 2.94 -3.13 -8.09
N GLY A 87 2.75 -2.33 -7.04
CA GLY A 87 2.93 -2.75 -5.65
C GLY A 87 4.39 -2.88 -5.19
N CYS A 88 5.40 -2.92 -6.06
CA CYS A 88 6.78 -3.00 -5.56
C CYS A 88 7.23 -1.71 -4.89
N CYS A 89 6.92 -0.55 -5.49
CA CYS A 89 7.11 0.81 -4.95
C CYS A 89 8.53 1.18 -4.44
N LYS A 90 9.51 0.28 -4.49
CA LYS A 90 10.93 0.56 -4.23
C LYS A 90 11.46 1.54 -5.27
N LEU A 91 12.49 2.31 -4.95
CA LEU A 91 13.11 3.19 -5.95
C LEU A 91 13.70 2.39 -7.12
N THR A 92 13.64 2.94 -8.33
CA THR A 92 14.31 2.33 -9.48
C THR A 92 15.81 2.26 -9.24
N PHE A 93 16.47 1.20 -9.74
CA PHE A 93 17.89 0.96 -9.45
C PHE A 93 18.81 2.06 -10.02
N ASN A 94 18.32 2.80 -11.03
CA ASN A 94 19.02 3.89 -11.71
C ASN A 94 18.35 5.26 -11.52
N GLY A 95 17.33 5.37 -10.66
CA GLY A 95 16.59 6.61 -10.41
C GLY A 95 15.74 7.13 -11.58
N GLN A 96 15.71 6.43 -12.72
CA GLN A 96 14.96 6.84 -13.92
C GLN A 96 13.48 6.45 -13.81
N PRO A 97 12.56 7.24 -14.38
CA PRO A 97 11.15 6.89 -14.47
C PRO A 97 10.95 5.66 -15.36
N ASN A 98 9.89 4.88 -15.08
CA ASN A 98 9.53 3.67 -15.82
C ASN A 98 10.56 2.52 -15.78
N GLU A 99 11.51 2.56 -14.84
CA GLU A 99 12.49 1.49 -14.62
C GLU A 99 12.12 0.59 -13.43
N TYR A 100 12.90 -0.46 -13.17
CA TYR A 100 12.65 -1.42 -12.10
C TYR A 100 13.60 -1.18 -10.92
N CYS A 101 13.27 -1.67 -9.72
CA CYS A 101 14.19 -1.60 -8.58
C CYS A 101 15.24 -2.71 -8.57
N SER A 102 15.06 -3.77 -9.36
CA SER A 102 15.94 -4.95 -9.38
C SER A 102 15.76 -5.78 -10.64
N ARG A 103 16.73 -6.66 -10.93
CA ARG A 103 16.61 -7.66 -11.99
C ARG A 103 15.40 -8.58 -11.78
N SER A 104 15.04 -8.91 -10.54
CA SER A 104 13.87 -9.72 -10.23
C SER A 104 12.55 -8.98 -10.50
N CYS A 105 12.48 -7.67 -10.27
CA CYS A 105 11.32 -6.86 -10.69
C CYS A 105 11.30 -6.69 -12.21
N LYS A 106 12.45 -6.52 -12.85
CA LYS A 106 12.54 -6.45 -14.31
C LYS A 106 12.15 -7.77 -15.00
N ALA A 107 12.61 -8.90 -14.46
CA ALA A 107 12.32 -10.25 -14.97
C ALA A 107 10.88 -10.67 -14.73
N ARG A 108 10.22 -10.14 -13.70
CA ARG A 108 8.76 -10.24 -13.52
C ARG A 108 7.97 -9.45 -14.57
N GLY A 109 8.65 -8.63 -15.38
CA GLY A 109 8.02 -7.61 -16.23
C GLY A 109 7.35 -6.54 -15.36
N ALA A 110 6.88 -5.45 -15.95
CA ALA A 110 5.79 -4.74 -15.32
C ALA A 110 4.59 -5.63 -15.59
N PRO A 111 3.90 -6.22 -14.60
CA PRO A 111 2.54 -6.63 -14.87
C PRO A 111 1.83 -5.33 -15.18
N ASP A 112 1.56 -5.10 -16.46
CA ASP A 112 0.57 -4.12 -16.82
C ASP A 112 -0.71 -4.60 -16.14
N ILE A 113 -1.40 -3.70 -15.42
CA ILE A 113 -2.71 -4.05 -14.91
C ILE A 113 -3.53 -4.36 -16.17
N THR A 114 -3.86 -5.62 -16.37
CA THR A 114 -4.41 -6.12 -17.64
C THR A 114 -5.81 -6.63 -17.36
N PRO A 115 -6.84 -5.79 -17.57
CA PRO A 115 -8.22 -6.22 -17.38
C PRO A 115 -8.57 -7.28 -18.43
N ILE A 116 -9.20 -8.35 -17.99
CA ILE A 116 -9.88 -9.30 -18.88
C ILE A 116 -11.11 -8.58 -19.45
N PRO A 117 -11.45 -8.69 -20.74
CA PRO A 117 -12.68 -8.11 -21.28
C PRO A 117 -13.90 -8.55 -20.48
N PHE A 118 -14.70 -7.59 -20.01
CA PHE A 118 -15.86 -7.86 -19.16
C PHE A 118 -16.88 -6.73 -19.28
N GLU A 119 -18.15 -7.11 -19.29
CA GLU A 119 -19.29 -6.21 -19.38
C GLU A 119 -20.21 -6.39 -18.18
N LEU A 120 -20.66 -5.28 -17.61
CA LEU A 120 -21.64 -5.27 -16.54
C LEU A 120 -22.84 -4.41 -16.95
N GLY A 121 -24.01 -5.03 -17.11
CA GLY A 121 -25.23 -4.32 -17.49
C GLY A 121 -25.11 -3.60 -18.85
N GLY A 122 -24.39 -4.20 -19.80
CA GLY A 122 -24.14 -3.63 -21.14
C GLY A 122 -23.07 -2.53 -21.19
N THR A 123 -22.34 -2.30 -20.08
CA THR A 123 -21.21 -1.37 -20.06
C THR A 123 -19.91 -2.15 -19.98
N HIS A 124 -19.01 -1.95 -20.95
CA HIS A 124 -17.66 -2.50 -20.90
C HIS A 124 -16.85 -1.83 -19.78
N CYS A 125 -16.37 -2.63 -18.84
CA CYS A 125 -15.56 -2.14 -17.72
C CYS A 125 -14.25 -2.91 -17.55
N GLY A 126 -14.14 -4.13 -18.06
CA GLY A 126 -12.99 -5.00 -17.80
C GLY A 126 -13.07 -5.65 -16.40
N LEU A 127 -12.33 -6.73 -16.22
CA LEU A 127 -12.30 -7.54 -15.00
C LEU A 127 -10.85 -7.67 -14.51
N LEU A 128 -10.63 -7.32 -13.25
CA LEU A 128 -9.36 -7.57 -12.55
C LEU A 128 -9.62 -8.49 -11.37
N ALA A 129 -9.07 -9.69 -11.45
CA ALA A 129 -9.14 -10.68 -10.39
C ALA A 129 -7.90 -10.64 -9.51
N PHE A 130 -8.07 -10.91 -8.22
CA PHE A 130 -6.98 -10.95 -7.24
C PHE A 130 -7.31 -11.92 -6.10
N TYR A 131 -6.30 -12.37 -5.35
CA TYR A 131 -6.46 -13.19 -4.13
C TYR A 131 -5.28 -12.99 -3.17
N TYR A 132 -4.06 -13.17 -3.68
CA TYR A 132 -2.79 -13.05 -2.96
C TYR A 132 -2.80 -13.59 -1.51
N PRO A 133 -2.74 -14.91 -1.27
CA PRO A 133 -2.67 -15.51 0.07
C PRO A 133 -1.23 -15.50 0.61
N GLY A 134 -0.52 -14.37 0.47
CA GLY A 134 0.90 -14.22 0.81
C GLY A 134 1.87 -14.60 -0.32
N LYS A 135 1.35 -15.06 -1.45
CA LYS A 135 2.08 -15.30 -2.71
C LYS A 135 1.16 -14.98 -3.88
N GLN A 136 1.72 -14.84 -5.08
CA GLN A 136 0.93 -14.65 -6.30
C GLN A 136 0.22 -15.95 -6.66
N GLU A 137 -1.09 -15.89 -6.88
CA GLU A 137 -1.86 -16.95 -7.56
C GLU A 137 -2.02 -16.64 -9.05
N HIS A 138 -2.62 -17.59 -9.78
CA HIS A 138 -2.84 -17.45 -11.22
C HIS A 138 -3.59 -16.17 -11.60
N CYS A 139 -4.68 -15.84 -10.91
CA CYS A 139 -5.44 -14.61 -11.17
C CYS A 139 -4.62 -13.33 -10.90
N ASP A 140 -3.77 -13.35 -9.87
CA ASP A 140 -2.91 -12.21 -9.54
C ASP A 140 -1.86 -11.95 -10.63
N VAL A 141 -1.29 -13.03 -11.19
CA VAL A 141 -0.34 -12.96 -12.30
C VAL A 141 -1.04 -12.46 -13.56
N LEU A 142 -2.20 -13.02 -13.87
CA LEU A 142 -2.99 -12.70 -15.06
C LEU A 142 -3.39 -11.22 -15.10
N CYS A 143 -3.87 -10.69 -13.96
CA CYS A 143 -4.39 -9.33 -13.89
C CYS A 143 -3.39 -8.30 -13.36
N GLY A 144 -2.25 -8.73 -12.80
CA GLY A 144 -1.29 -7.85 -12.14
C GLY A 144 -1.80 -7.23 -10.84
N ALA A 145 -2.83 -7.82 -10.22
CA ALA A 145 -3.67 -7.17 -9.22
C ALA A 145 -3.51 -7.69 -7.79
N GLY A 146 -2.52 -8.55 -7.50
CA GLY A 146 -2.35 -9.14 -6.16
C GLY A 146 -2.10 -8.14 -5.02
N PHE A 147 -1.73 -6.89 -5.31
CA PHE A 147 -1.63 -5.83 -4.30
C PHE A 147 -2.98 -5.48 -3.64
N LEU A 148 -4.09 -5.85 -4.28
CA LEU A 148 -5.44 -5.66 -3.76
C LEU A 148 -5.74 -6.59 -2.58
N GLY A 149 -5.16 -7.80 -2.55
CA GLY A 149 -5.43 -8.83 -1.55
C GLY A 149 -5.04 -8.46 -0.12
N ASN A 150 -5.75 -9.02 0.87
CA ASN A 150 -5.59 -8.65 2.29
C ASN A 150 -4.26 -9.10 2.90
N PHE A 151 -3.64 -10.15 2.35
CA PHE A 151 -2.39 -10.71 2.87
C PHE A 151 -1.17 -10.05 2.20
N TYR A 152 -1.39 -9.07 1.31
CA TYR A 152 -0.32 -8.32 0.68
C TYR A 152 0.48 -7.50 1.70
N ASP A 153 1.81 -7.61 1.63
CA ASP A 153 2.73 -6.92 2.52
C ASP A 153 2.88 -5.46 2.11
N VAL A 154 2.23 -4.55 2.84
CA VAL A 154 2.25 -3.12 2.51
C VAL A 154 3.61 -2.46 2.76
N LYS A 155 4.44 -3.06 3.64
CA LYS A 155 5.79 -2.54 3.92
C LYS A 155 6.70 -2.69 2.70
N MET A 156 6.44 -3.68 1.85
CA MET A 156 7.12 -3.81 0.56
C MET A 156 6.93 -2.56 -0.30
N CYS A 157 5.80 -1.86 -0.14
CA CYS A 157 5.49 -0.66 -0.89
C CYS A 157 6.11 0.63 -0.33
N GLY A 158 6.74 0.58 0.85
CA GLY A 158 7.01 1.79 1.63
C GLY A 158 5.73 2.52 2.10
N SER A 159 4.58 1.84 2.03
CA SER A 159 3.31 2.32 2.59
C SER A 159 3.20 1.91 4.04
N GLU A 160 2.57 2.75 4.86
CA GLU A 160 2.23 2.43 6.24
C GLU A 160 0.73 2.16 6.34
N LEU A 161 0.36 1.02 6.91
CA LEU A 161 -1.02 0.71 7.27
C LEU A 161 -1.21 1.01 8.75
N GLN A 162 -1.73 2.20 9.05
CA GLN A 162 -2.02 2.63 10.41
C GLN A 162 -3.51 2.47 10.72
N VAL A 163 -3.82 1.70 11.76
CA VAL A 163 -5.20 1.49 12.21
C VAL A 163 -5.28 1.74 13.72
N SER A 164 -6.40 2.29 14.18
CA SER A 164 -6.72 2.45 15.60
C SER A 164 -8.14 1.92 15.84
N PRO A 165 -8.58 1.74 17.10
CA PRO A 165 -9.99 1.62 17.45
C PRO A 165 -10.76 2.85 17.00
N LYS A 166 -12.09 2.73 16.92
CA LYS A 166 -12.95 3.86 16.57
C LYS A 166 -12.94 4.97 17.64
N LEU A 167 -12.69 4.61 18.89
CA LEU A 167 -12.59 5.55 20.00
C LEU A 167 -11.28 6.34 19.92
N ARG A 168 -11.38 7.68 19.88
CA ARG A 168 -10.27 8.61 19.60
C ARG A 168 -9.14 8.62 20.65
N SER A 169 -9.31 7.98 21.80
CA SER A 169 -8.31 7.95 22.89
C SER A 169 -7.20 6.92 22.66
N TYR A 170 -7.34 6.03 21.68
CA TYR A 170 -6.37 4.97 21.44
C TYR A 170 -5.33 5.37 20.41
N LYS A 171 -4.09 4.92 20.64
CA LYS A 171 -2.97 5.09 19.71
C LYS A 171 -3.19 4.23 18.45
N ALA A 172 -2.90 4.78 17.28
CA ALA A 172 -2.82 4.00 16.05
C ALA A 172 -1.58 3.10 16.04
N LEU A 173 -1.73 1.88 15.55
CA LEU A 173 -0.68 0.88 15.39
C LEU A 173 -0.41 0.64 13.90
N CYS A 174 0.83 0.25 13.58
CA CYS A 174 1.25 -0.02 12.21
C CYS A 174 1.22 -1.52 11.95
N PHE A 175 0.53 -1.94 10.89
CA PHE A 175 0.39 -3.34 10.53
C PHE A 175 1.04 -3.66 9.20
N ARG A 176 1.58 -4.87 9.09
CA ARG A 176 2.22 -5.36 7.86
C ARG A 176 1.25 -5.68 6.73
N THR A 177 0.04 -6.15 7.07
CA THR A 177 -0.99 -6.56 6.10
C THR A 177 -2.37 -6.11 6.57
N ALA A 178 -3.33 -5.97 5.65
CA ALA A 178 -4.72 -5.68 6.01
C ALA A 178 -5.33 -6.81 6.86
N GLU A 179 -4.98 -8.07 6.58
CA GLU A 179 -5.40 -9.20 7.40
C GLU A 179 -4.94 -9.05 8.85
N SER A 180 -3.68 -8.66 9.08
CA SER A 180 -3.16 -8.48 10.45
C SER A 180 -3.87 -7.36 11.19
N ALA A 181 -4.12 -6.22 10.54
CA ALA A 181 -4.88 -5.13 11.14
C ALA A 181 -6.33 -5.54 11.45
N PHE A 182 -6.98 -6.26 10.52
CA PHE A 182 -8.36 -6.70 10.70
C PHE A 182 -8.52 -7.72 11.84
N GLN A 183 -7.58 -8.66 11.96
CA GLN A 183 -7.57 -9.62 13.06
C GLN A 183 -7.25 -8.92 14.40
N ALA A 184 -6.35 -7.94 14.41
CA ALA A 184 -6.05 -7.15 15.61
C ALA A 184 -7.27 -6.39 16.15
N LEU A 185 -8.18 -5.92 15.27
CA LEU A 185 -9.43 -5.26 15.69
C LEU A 185 -10.35 -6.17 16.52
N LYS A 186 -10.20 -7.50 16.43
CA LYS A 186 -10.94 -8.46 17.26
C LYS A 186 -10.35 -8.63 18.66
N PHE A 187 -9.09 -8.24 18.84
CA PHE A 187 -8.30 -8.47 20.06
C PHE A 187 -7.43 -7.25 20.37
N TRP A 188 -8.01 -6.06 20.43
CA TRP A 188 -7.21 -4.83 20.43
C TRP A 188 -6.23 -4.71 21.61
N SER A 189 -6.58 -5.28 22.77
CA SER A 189 -5.68 -5.35 23.93
C SER A 189 -4.37 -6.10 23.66
N MET A 190 -4.34 -6.93 22.61
CA MET A 190 -3.18 -7.71 22.13
C MET A 190 -2.78 -7.30 20.70
N ALA A 191 -3.25 -6.15 20.20
CA ALA A 191 -3.02 -5.74 18.81
C ALA A 191 -1.54 -5.61 18.43
N GLU A 192 -0.67 -5.31 19.40
CA GLU A 192 0.78 -5.21 19.17
C GLU A 192 1.38 -6.54 18.66
N GLU A 193 0.83 -7.68 19.07
CA GLU A 193 1.26 -9.01 18.63
C GLU A 193 1.00 -9.27 17.14
N PHE A 194 0.11 -8.48 16.52
CA PHE A 194 -0.27 -8.64 15.11
C PHE A 194 0.53 -7.73 14.16
N GLN A 195 1.27 -6.74 14.66
CA GLN A 195 1.87 -5.68 13.82
C GLN A 195 2.80 -6.21 12.71
N ASP A 196 3.61 -7.22 13.02
CA ASP A 196 4.64 -7.76 12.11
C ASP A 196 4.27 -9.10 11.45
N LEU A 197 3.10 -9.65 11.77
CA LEU A 197 2.64 -10.93 11.23
C LEU A 197 2.34 -10.82 9.74
N THR A 198 2.60 -11.90 9.00
CA THR A 198 2.00 -12.09 7.66
C THR A 198 0.50 -12.39 7.82
N GLY A 199 -0.27 -12.30 6.73
CA GLY A 199 -1.69 -12.64 6.79
C GLY A 199 -1.97 -14.06 7.33
N ASP A 200 -1.20 -15.07 6.90
CA ASP A 200 -1.33 -16.43 7.41
C ASP A 200 -1.01 -16.54 8.90
N GLN A 201 0.03 -15.84 9.36
CA GLN A 201 0.41 -15.84 10.76
C GLN A 201 -0.66 -15.16 11.62
N ALA A 202 -1.23 -14.04 11.16
CA ALA A 202 -2.33 -13.35 11.84
C ALA A 202 -3.58 -14.22 11.92
N PHE A 203 -3.95 -14.89 10.83
CA PHE A 203 -5.09 -15.80 10.81
C PHE A 203 -4.91 -16.96 11.79
N LYS A 204 -3.72 -17.59 11.80
CA LYS A 204 -3.37 -18.65 12.76
C LYS A 204 -3.40 -18.15 14.20
N ARG A 205 -2.83 -16.97 14.47
CA ARG A 205 -2.83 -16.36 15.81
C ARG A 205 -4.24 -16.15 16.33
N THR A 206 -5.16 -15.66 15.50
CA THR A 206 -6.58 -15.56 15.88
C THR A 206 -7.18 -16.92 16.26
N ARG A 207 -6.95 -17.96 15.45
CA ARG A 207 -7.46 -19.32 15.75
C ARG A 207 -6.91 -19.84 17.07
N ASP A 208 -5.63 -19.59 17.35
CA ASP A 208 -5.00 -19.98 18.61
C ASP A 208 -5.60 -19.21 19.80
N LEU A 209 -5.81 -17.90 19.69
CA LEU A 209 -6.44 -17.10 20.75
C LEU A 209 -7.87 -17.58 21.04
N GLU A 210 -8.68 -17.82 20.00
CA GLU A 210 -10.03 -18.36 20.13
C GLU A 210 -10.02 -19.74 20.82
N LYS A 211 -9.10 -20.63 20.41
CA LYS A 211 -8.94 -21.96 21.01
C LYS A 211 -8.59 -21.91 22.50
N HIS A 212 -7.85 -20.89 22.93
CA HIS A 212 -7.48 -20.69 24.35
C HIS A 212 -8.50 -19.83 25.11
N GLY A 213 -9.67 -19.55 24.53
CA GLY A 213 -10.77 -18.87 25.21
C GLY A 213 -10.61 -17.36 25.34
N CYS A 214 -9.71 -16.74 24.57
CA CYS A 214 -9.63 -15.28 24.53
C CYS A 214 -10.92 -14.72 23.91
N PRO A 215 -11.61 -13.77 24.57
CA PRO A 215 -12.86 -13.23 24.07
C PRO A 215 -12.63 -12.42 22.80
N VAL A 216 -13.42 -12.72 21.76
CA VAL A 216 -13.45 -11.97 20.50
C VAL A 216 -14.32 -10.73 20.69
N ASP A 217 -13.78 -9.55 20.38
CA ASP A 217 -14.58 -8.33 20.31
C ASP A 217 -15.44 -8.34 19.04
N SER A 218 -16.73 -8.63 19.21
CA SER A 218 -17.71 -8.65 18.12
C SER A 218 -17.98 -7.26 17.52
N SER A 219 -17.64 -6.20 18.24
CA SER A 219 -17.71 -4.82 17.75
C SER A 219 -16.50 -4.43 16.90
N TYR A 220 -15.46 -5.27 16.83
CA TYR A 220 -14.21 -4.98 16.13
C TYR A 220 -13.61 -3.64 16.59
N SER A 221 -13.35 -3.47 17.89
CA SER A 221 -12.81 -2.22 18.46
C SER A 221 -13.70 -0.99 18.20
N GLY A 222 -15.02 -1.20 18.26
CA GLY A 222 -16.03 -0.15 18.11
C GLY A 222 -16.48 0.14 16.66
N TYR A 223 -16.00 -0.57 15.64
CA TYR A 223 -16.47 -0.41 14.26
C TYR A 223 -17.86 -1.03 13.99
N GLY A 224 -18.35 -1.84 14.94
CA GLY A 224 -19.70 -2.39 14.99
C GLY A 224 -19.83 -3.76 14.32
N ASN A 225 -19.28 -3.94 13.12
CA ASN A 225 -19.34 -5.21 12.39
C ASN A 225 -18.11 -5.41 11.49
N ASN A 226 -18.01 -6.61 10.92
CA ASN A 226 -16.92 -7.01 10.04
C ASN A 226 -16.81 -6.15 8.77
N TRP A 227 -17.95 -5.76 8.17
CA TRP A 227 -18.01 -4.89 6.99
C TRP A 227 -17.32 -3.55 7.25
N ASN A 228 -17.74 -2.85 8.31
CA ASN A 228 -17.21 -1.53 8.68
C ASN A 228 -15.74 -1.59 9.14
N ALA A 229 -15.38 -2.66 9.87
CA ALA A 229 -14.01 -2.88 10.30
C ALA A 229 -13.07 -3.06 9.11
N MET A 230 -13.41 -3.95 8.16
CA MET A 230 -12.60 -4.15 6.96
C MET A 230 -12.55 -2.89 6.09
N LEU A 231 -13.69 -2.21 5.90
CA LEU A 231 -13.72 -0.97 5.12
C LEU A 231 -12.77 0.09 5.70
N THR A 232 -12.67 0.15 7.03
CA THR A 232 -11.74 1.04 7.72
C THR A 232 -10.29 0.63 7.48
N VAL A 233 -9.97 -0.67 7.61
CA VAL A 233 -8.62 -1.19 7.33
C VAL A 233 -8.20 -0.92 5.89
N LEU A 234 -9.09 -1.15 4.92
CA LEU A 234 -8.81 -0.92 3.51
C LEU A 234 -8.63 0.57 3.21
N ARG A 235 -9.43 1.46 3.82
CA ARG A 235 -9.20 2.92 3.72
C ARG A 235 -7.82 3.33 4.21
N ALA A 236 -7.34 2.71 5.29
CA ALA A 236 -5.98 2.95 5.78
C ALA A 236 -4.93 2.37 4.82
N LYS A 237 -5.15 1.15 4.28
CA LYS A 237 -4.25 0.51 3.29
C LYS A 237 -4.09 1.35 2.02
N PHE A 238 -5.20 1.92 1.55
CA PHE A 238 -5.28 2.75 0.35
C PHE A 238 -5.42 4.23 0.68
N THR A 239 -4.70 4.70 1.71
CA THR A 239 -4.72 6.12 2.11
C THR A 239 -4.42 7.03 0.90
N PRO A 240 -5.22 8.08 0.63
CA PRO A 240 -5.01 8.96 -0.52
C PRO A 240 -3.58 9.50 -0.61
N GLY A 241 -3.03 9.50 -1.83
CA GLY A 241 -1.65 9.92 -2.10
C GLY A 241 -0.58 8.83 -1.91
N SER A 242 -0.90 7.72 -1.22
CA SER A 242 -0.01 6.56 -1.14
C SER A 242 0.18 5.86 -2.49
N LEU A 243 1.24 5.08 -2.62
CA LEU A 243 1.51 4.32 -3.85
C LEU A 243 0.47 3.23 -4.09
N LEU A 244 -0.06 2.62 -3.04
CA LEU A 244 -1.17 1.67 -3.14
C LEU A 244 -2.47 2.36 -3.59
N ALA A 245 -2.76 3.56 -3.08
CA ALA A 245 -3.91 4.33 -3.55
C ALA A 245 -3.80 4.64 -5.05
N LYS A 246 -2.64 5.10 -5.52
CA LYS A 246 -2.39 5.33 -6.95
C LYS A 246 -2.57 4.05 -7.77
N ALA A 247 -2.05 2.92 -7.29
CA ALA A 247 -2.22 1.62 -7.94
C ALA A 247 -3.70 1.21 -8.01
N LEU A 248 -4.49 1.44 -6.95
CA LEU A 248 -5.94 1.20 -6.96
C LEU A 248 -6.66 2.08 -7.97
N GLN A 249 -6.27 3.35 -8.14
CA GLN A 249 -6.87 4.24 -9.14
C GLN A 249 -6.65 3.72 -10.57
N LEU A 250 -5.49 3.12 -10.87
CA LEU A 250 -5.18 2.54 -12.18
C LEU A 250 -6.04 1.33 -12.54
N THR A 251 -6.80 0.79 -11.59
CA THR A 251 -7.74 -0.30 -11.86
C THR A 251 -9.07 0.19 -12.43
N ASP A 252 -9.33 1.51 -12.46
CA ASP A 252 -10.56 2.06 -13.05
C ASP A 252 -10.55 1.88 -14.58
N PRO A 253 -11.68 1.47 -15.22
CA PRO A 253 -13.01 1.28 -14.66
C PRO A 253 -13.34 -0.18 -14.26
N ALA A 254 -12.36 -1.06 -14.10
CA ALA A 254 -12.56 -2.52 -13.99
C ALA A 254 -13.39 -2.96 -12.78
N PHE A 255 -14.18 -4.02 -13.00
CA PHE A 255 -14.79 -4.80 -11.94
C PHE A 255 -13.69 -5.54 -11.17
N LEU A 256 -13.69 -5.39 -9.84
CA LEU A 256 -12.69 -6.04 -8.98
C LEU A 256 -13.28 -7.32 -8.38
N LEU A 257 -12.63 -8.45 -8.63
CA LEU A 257 -13.07 -9.77 -8.16
C LEU A 257 -12.01 -10.38 -7.24
N GLU A 258 -12.32 -10.51 -5.95
CA GLU A 258 -11.53 -11.36 -5.05
C GLU A 258 -11.87 -12.82 -5.39
N HIS A 259 -10.96 -13.51 -6.07
CA HIS A 259 -11.16 -14.87 -6.56
C HIS A 259 -10.48 -15.90 -5.68
N ASN A 260 -11.25 -16.72 -4.97
CA ASN A 260 -10.67 -17.82 -4.20
C ASN A 260 -10.55 -19.06 -5.09
N PRO A 261 -9.34 -19.58 -5.37
CA PRO A 261 -9.18 -20.73 -6.26
C PRO A 261 -9.78 -22.03 -5.70
N GLN A 262 -10.25 -22.03 -4.44
CA GLN A 262 -10.86 -23.19 -3.82
C GLN A 262 -12.31 -22.93 -3.41
N THR A 263 -13.22 -23.65 -4.06
CA THR A 263 -14.65 -23.57 -3.78
C THR A 263 -15.00 -24.04 -2.36
N GLY A 264 -15.90 -23.30 -1.72
CA GLY A 264 -16.42 -23.61 -0.39
C GLY A 264 -15.64 -23.00 0.77
N ARG A 265 -14.57 -22.24 0.49
CA ARG A 265 -13.73 -21.62 1.52
C ARG A 265 -14.25 -20.27 2.02
N ASP A 266 -14.79 -19.43 1.14
CA ASP A 266 -15.17 -18.06 1.50
C ASP A 266 -16.30 -17.52 0.64
N LYS A 267 -17.52 -17.61 1.17
CA LYS A 267 -18.74 -17.13 0.53
C LYS A 267 -19.01 -15.64 0.75
N THR A 268 -18.19 -14.94 1.53
CA THR A 268 -18.48 -13.57 1.94
C THR A 268 -17.49 -12.59 1.32
N TRP A 269 -16.19 -12.76 1.53
CA TRP A 269 -15.20 -11.80 1.06
C TRP A 269 -14.79 -12.02 -0.38
N SER A 270 -14.86 -13.27 -0.83
CA SER A 270 -14.50 -13.69 -2.19
C SER A 270 -15.72 -14.09 -3.03
N ASP A 271 -15.47 -14.48 -4.27
CA ASP A 271 -16.42 -15.11 -5.18
C ASP A 271 -16.69 -16.59 -4.88
N ASN A 272 -16.01 -17.18 -3.88
CA ASN A 272 -16.05 -18.59 -3.54
C ASN A 272 -15.56 -19.52 -4.67
N GLY A 273 -14.77 -19.02 -5.62
CA GLY A 273 -14.18 -19.75 -6.75
C GLY A 273 -15.13 -20.11 -7.89
N ASP A 274 -16.43 -20.24 -7.58
CA ASP A 274 -17.50 -20.58 -8.53
C ASP A 274 -18.48 -19.42 -8.74
N GLY A 275 -18.22 -18.27 -8.13
CA GLY A 275 -19.07 -17.09 -8.20
C GLY A 275 -20.29 -17.14 -7.29
N SER A 276 -20.41 -18.11 -6.38
CA SER A 276 -21.48 -18.15 -5.36
C SER A 276 -21.21 -17.27 -4.14
N GLY A 277 -20.01 -16.72 -4.01
CA GLY A 277 -19.65 -15.77 -2.95
C GLY A 277 -20.13 -14.35 -3.23
N LEU A 278 -20.11 -13.50 -2.19
CA LEU A 278 -20.59 -12.11 -2.27
C LEU A 278 -19.54 -11.11 -2.76
N ASN A 279 -18.26 -11.49 -2.86
CA ASN A 279 -17.15 -10.63 -3.30
C ASN A 279 -17.10 -9.28 -2.54
N TRP A 280 -17.28 -9.30 -1.21
CA TRP A 280 -17.26 -8.06 -0.40
C TRP A 280 -15.95 -7.29 -0.51
N LEU A 281 -14.81 -7.99 -0.64
CA LEU A 281 -13.52 -7.32 -0.71
C LEU A 281 -13.40 -6.51 -2.01
N GLY A 282 -13.70 -7.12 -3.16
CA GLY A 282 -13.74 -6.42 -4.44
C GLY A 282 -14.70 -5.24 -4.44
N LEU A 283 -15.88 -5.40 -3.83
CA LEU A 283 -16.87 -4.34 -3.70
C LEU A 283 -16.34 -3.15 -2.89
N GLN A 284 -15.78 -3.38 -1.70
CA GLN A 284 -15.26 -2.30 -0.85
C GLN A 284 -14.11 -1.55 -1.55
N LEU A 285 -13.26 -2.26 -2.28
CA LEU A 285 -12.18 -1.64 -3.05
C LEU A 285 -12.70 -0.73 -4.16
N MET A 286 -13.77 -1.11 -4.86
CA MET A 286 -14.41 -0.25 -5.87
C MET A 286 -15.02 1.02 -5.25
N LEU A 287 -15.61 0.93 -4.05
CA LEU A 287 -16.11 2.10 -3.30
C LEU A 287 -14.96 3.01 -2.86
N ILE A 288 -13.86 2.43 -2.37
CA ILE A 288 -12.66 3.20 -1.97
C ILE A 288 -12.02 3.87 -3.19
N ARG A 289 -11.92 3.17 -4.32
CA ARG A 289 -11.40 3.72 -5.58
C ARG A 289 -12.17 4.97 -6.00
N ASP A 290 -13.49 4.89 -5.99
CA ASP A 290 -14.37 6.04 -6.27
C ASP A 290 -14.11 7.22 -5.33
N GLN A 291 -13.93 6.94 -4.03
CA GLN A 291 -13.65 7.95 -3.03
C GLN A 291 -12.31 8.65 -3.30
N ILE A 292 -11.26 7.91 -3.64
CA ILE A 292 -9.92 8.45 -3.91
C ILE A 292 -9.89 9.23 -5.24
N CYS A 293 -10.62 8.78 -6.26
CA CYS A 293 -10.73 9.48 -7.55
C CYS A 293 -11.62 10.73 -7.50
N GLY A 294 -12.31 11.01 -6.38
CA GLY A 294 -13.32 12.07 -6.34
C GLY A 294 -14.50 11.78 -7.27
N HIS A 295 -14.79 10.50 -7.49
CA HIS A 295 -15.91 10.03 -8.33
C HIS A 295 -17.17 9.76 -7.51
N SER A 296 -17.11 9.79 -6.18
CA SER A 296 -18.27 9.62 -5.30
C SER A 296 -19.45 10.50 -5.72
N GLY A 297 -20.57 9.86 -6.11
CA GLY A 297 -21.79 10.55 -6.53
C GLY A 297 -21.85 10.94 -8.01
N LYS A 298 -20.80 10.63 -8.81
CA LYS A 298 -20.88 10.78 -10.27
C LYS A 298 -21.71 9.63 -10.87
N PRO A 299 -22.56 9.87 -11.89
CA PRO A 299 -23.42 8.82 -12.45
C PRO A 299 -22.68 7.58 -12.97
N GLN A 300 -21.45 7.76 -13.46
CA GLN A 300 -20.63 6.68 -14.02
C GLN A 300 -19.79 5.93 -12.97
N SER A 301 -19.78 6.38 -11.72
CA SER A 301 -18.96 5.83 -10.64
C SER A 301 -19.45 4.46 -10.19
N TRP A 302 -18.57 3.66 -9.61
CA TRP A 302 -18.93 2.35 -9.06
C TRP A 302 -19.94 2.46 -7.91
N THR A 303 -19.79 3.44 -7.03
CA THR A 303 -20.75 3.77 -5.97
C THR A 303 -22.15 3.98 -6.52
N SER A 304 -22.31 4.75 -7.60
CA SER A 304 -23.62 4.97 -8.24
C SER A 304 -24.16 3.69 -8.89
N LYS A 305 -23.30 2.91 -9.54
CA LYS A 305 -23.66 1.62 -10.16
C LYS A 305 -24.03 0.54 -9.13
N LEU A 306 -23.40 0.54 -7.95
CA LEU A 306 -23.56 -0.48 -6.91
C LEU A 306 -24.75 -0.20 -5.98
N ARG A 307 -25.08 1.07 -5.71
CA ARG A 307 -26.23 1.44 -4.85
C ARG A 307 -27.56 0.74 -5.18
N PRO A 308 -27.97 0.57 -6.46
CA PRO A 308 -29.20 -0.17 -6.76
C PRO A 308 -29.07 -1.70 -6.62
N LEU A 309 -27.85 -2.22 -6.49
CA LEU A 309 -27.55 -3.66 -6.39
C LEU A 309 -27.26 -4.10 -4.96
N PHE A 310 -26.76 -3.18 -4.13
CA PHE A 310 -26.18 -3.49 -2.83
C PHE A 310 -26.41 -2.36 -1.83
N ASN A 311 -26.69 -2.74 -0.59
CA ASN A 311 -26.66 -1.81 0.53
C ASN A 311 -25.20 -1.55 0.89
N VAL A 312 -24.69 -0.39 0.45
CA VAL A 312 -23.29 0.02 0.64
C VAL A 312 -22.89 0.22 2.11
N ASP A 313 -23.87 0.36 3.01
CA ASP A 313 -23.64 0.56 4.45
C ASP A 313 -23.55 -0.76 5.22
N THR A 314 -24.23 -1.81 4.75
CA THR A 314 -24.30 -3.12 5.45
C THR A 314 -23.58 -4.24 4.73
N GLY A 315 -23.29 -4.06 3.45
CA GLY A 315 -22.72 -5.10 2.62
C GLY A 315 -23.74 -6.16 2.18
N LEU A 316 -25.04 -5.88 2.21
CA LEU A 316 -26.06 -6.87 1.82
C LEU A 316 -26.57 -6.61 0.39
N PRO A 317 -26.73 -7.67 -0.44
CA PRO A 317 -27.36 -7.53 -1.74
C PRO A 317 -28.82 -7.09 -1.60
N LEU A 318 -29.26 -6.20 -2.48
CA LEU A 318 -30.65 -5.74 -2.56
C LEU A 318 -31.48 -6.58 -3.53
N ASN A 319 -30.81 -7.31 -4.43
CA ASN A 319 -31.40 -8.19 -5.44
C ASN A 319 -30.33 -9.13 -6.02
N ASP A 320 -30.76 -10.07 -6.86
CA ASP A 320 -29.90 -11.12 -7.41
C ASP A 320 -28.95 -10.63 -8.51
N ARG A 321 -29.11 -9.39 -9.01
CA ARG A 321 -28.26 -8.88 -10.10
C ARG A 321 -26.80 -8.74 -9.67
N TRP A 322 -26.53 -8.44 -8.39
CA TRP A 322 -25.17 -8.48 -7.88
C TRP A 322 -24.59 -9.88 -7.95
N GLN A 323 -25.35 -10.89 -7.53
CA GLN A 323 -24.88 -12.28 -7.58
C GLN A 323 -24.64 -12.71 -9.02
N SER A 324 -25.53 -12.35 -9.95
CA SER A 324 -25.31 -12.62 -11.38
C SER A 324 -24.03 -11.98 -11.91
N ALA A 325 -23.68 -10.77 -11.46
CA ALA A 325 -22.43 -10.10 -11.84
C ALA A 325 -21.20 -10.86 -11.34
N VAL A 326 -21.22 -11.32 -10.08
CA VAL A 326 -20.12 -12.10 -9.49
C VAL A 326 -19.98 -13.46 -10.19
N GLN A 327 -21.09 -14.14 -10.48
CA GLN A 327 -21.10 -15.40 -11.23
C GLN A 327 -20.54 -15.23 -12.63
N GLN A 328 -20.95 -14.19 -13.36
CA GLN A 328 -20.41 -13.89 -14.68
C GLN A 328 -18.92 -13.59 -14.62
N ALA A 329 -18.47 -12.75 -13.69
CA ALA A 329 -17.06 -12.42 -13.52
C ALA A 329 -16.21 -13.66 -13.21
N SER A 330 -16.69 -14.52 -12.30
CA SER A 330 -16.04 -15.78 -11.96
C SER A 330 -15.95 -16.73 -13.15
N ALA A 331 -17.05 -16.88 -13.91
CA ALA A 331 -17.05 -17.67 -15.15
C ALA A 331 -16.11 -17.11 -16.23
N THR A 332 -16.04 -15.78 -16.37
CA THR A 332 -15.11 -15.10 -17.31
C THR A 332 -13.66 -15.32 -16.91
N LEU A 333 -13.33 -15.29 -15.62
CA LEU A 333 -11.99 -15.60 -15.14
C LEU A 333 -11.63 -17.07 -15.34
N ASN A 334 -12.54 -17.98 -14.98
CA ASN A 334 -12.32 -19.42 -15.06
C ASN A 334 -12.21 -19.95 -16.51
N SER A 335 -12.64 -19.16 -17.50
CA SER A 335 -12.44 -19.48 -18.92
C SER A 335 -11.09 -19.04 -19.47
N GLN A 336 -10.29 -18.28 -18.69
CA GLN A 336 -8.95 -17.87 -19.11
C GLN A 336 -7.97 -19.05 -19.05
N PRO A 337 -7.02 -19.14 -20.01
CA PRO A 337 -6.00 -20.17 -19.97
C PRO A 337 -5.05 -19.98 -18.78
N PRO A 338 -4.46 -21.05 -18.24
CA PRO A 338 -3.40 -20.93 -17.26
C PRO A 338 -2.22 -20.12 -17.81
N ALA A 339 -1.61 -19.31 -16.94
CA ALA A 339 -0.58 -18.32 -17.27
C ALA A 339 0.78 -18.95 -17.59
#